data_AF-A0A3D2Z417-F1
#
_entry.id   AF-A0A3D2Z417-F1
#
_cell.length_a   1.000
_cell.length_b   1.000
_cell.length_c   1.000
_cell.angle_alpha   90.00
_cell.angle_beta   90.00
_cell.angle_gamma   90.00
#
_symmetry.space_group_name_H-M   'P 1'
#
loop_
_entity.id
_entity.type
_entity.pdbx_description
1 polymer ?
#
loop_
_entity_poly.entity_id
_entity_poly.type
_entity_poly.pdbx_seq_one_letter_code
_entity_poly.pdbx_strand_id
1 'polypeptide(L)'
;VLGGPILRANDVPPEIVRWREQRQPEEMCELGAVSYREAREWFDRRFLCGALRRHNGVLTRVAEAIGMSRKYLYARLEHLDIDVENFRTSDRS
;
A
#
# COMPACT_ATOMS: atom_id res chain seq x y z
N VAL A 1 13.49 -11.02 42.77
CA VAL A 1 13.99 -11.03 41.38
C VAL A 1 12.80 -10.76 40.47
N LEU A 2 12.73 -9.58 39.85
CA LEU A 2 11.60 -9.18 38.99
C LEU A 2 11.85 -9.73 37.58
N GLY A 3 11.51 -10.99 37.36
CA GLY A 3 11.56 -11.63 36.04
C GLY A 3 10.15 -12.07 35.65
N GLY A 4 9.49 -11.27 34.81
CA GLY A 4 8.20 -11.67 34.23
C GLY A 4 8.35 -12.88 33.31
N PRO A 5 7.26 -13.58 32.98
CA PRO A 5 7.29 -14.73 32.09
C PRO A 5 7.88 -14.39 30.72
N ILE A 6 8.70 -15.29 30.18
CA ILE A 6 9.28 -15.18 28.84
C ILE A 6 8.16 -15.30 27.82
N LEU A 7 7.90 -14.22 27.07
CA LEU A 7 6.95 -14.23 25.97
C LEU A 7 7.46 -15.11 24.82
N ARG A 8 6.63 -16.05 24.39
CA ARG A 8 6.84 -16.96 23.25
C ARG A 8 5.88 -16.60 22.13
N ALA A 9 6.18 -17.08 20.91
CA ALA A 9 5.32 -16.84 19.75
C ALA A 9 3.87 -17.32 19.93
N ASN A 10 3.63 -18.31 20.81
CA ASN A 10 2.29 -18.83 21.13
C ASN A 10 1.51 -17.95 22.11
N ASP A 11 2.15 -16.98 22.77
CA ASP A 11 1.48 -16.03 23.67
C ASP A 11 0.82 -14.88 22.89
N VAL A 12 0.98 -14.87 21.56
CA VAL A 12 0.33 -13.91 20.68
C VAL A 12 -1.15 -14.28 20.57
N PRO A 13 -2.08 -13.42 21.01
CA PRO A 13 -3.50 -13.68 20.91
C PRO A 13 -3.93 -13.96 19.47
N PRO A 14 -4.91 -14.85 19.25
CA PRO A 14 -5.35 -15.24 17.93
C PRO A 14 -5.94 -14.07 17.11
N GLU A 15 -6.33 -12.97 17.76
CA GLU A 15 -6.75 -11.73 17.09
C GLU A 15 -5.57 -11.06 16.36
N ILE A 16 -4.38 -11.06 16.98
CA ILE A 16 -3.18 -10.46 16.39
C ILE A 16 -2.65 -11.32 15.24
N VAL A 17 -2.68 -12.65 15.39
CA VAL A 17 -2.30 -13.58 14.31
C VAL A 17 -3.21 -13.40 13.11
N ARG A 18 -4.53 -13.36 13.32
CA ARG A 18 -5.52 -13.13 12.25
C ARG A 18 -5.33 -11.78 11.58
N TRP A 19 -5.04 -10.72 12.33
CA TRP A 19 -4.74 -9.41 11.74
C TRP A 19 -3.48 -9.43 10.87
N ARG A 20 -2.44 -10.17 11.26
CA ARG A 20 -1.22 -10.35 10.46
C ARG A 20 -1.50 -11.12 9.17
N GLU A 21 -2.36 -12.13 9.21
CA GLU A 21 -2.75 -12.94 8.05
C GLU A 21 -3.66 -12.20 7.08
N GLN A 22 -4.52 -11.30 7.60
CA GLN A 22 -5.38 -10.43 6.79
C GLN A 22 -4.60 -9.28 6.13
N ARG A 23 -3.43 -8.91 6.65
CA ARG A 23 -2.53 -8.02 5.94
C ARG A 23 -2.02 -8.76 4.72
N GLN A 24 -2.27 -8.20 3.54
CA GLN A 24 -1.53 -8.61 2.35
C GLN A 24 -0.04 -8.56 2.72
N PRO A 25 0.72 -9.65 2.49
CA PRO A 25 2.14 -9.67 2.83
C PRO A 25 2.76 -8.41 2.23
N GLU A 26 3.44 -7.65 3.08
CA GLU A 26 4.19 -6.49 2.64
C GLU A 26 5.30 -7.06 1.74
N GLU A 27 5.05 -7.17 0.41
CA GLU A 27 6.06 -7.57 -0.57
C GLU A 27 7.20 -6.57 -0.54
N MET A 28 8.10 -6.67 0.44
CA MET A 28 9.25 -5.79 0.53
C MET A 28 10.13 -6.12 -0.67
N CYS A 29 10.30 -5.14 -1.55
CA CYS A 29 11.36 -5.25 -2.54
C CYS A 29 12.68 -5.41 -1.77
N GLU A 30 13.52 -6.37 -2.15
CA GLU A 30 14.86 -6.51 -1.59
C GLU A 30 15.68 -5.30 -2.04
N LEU A 31 15.60 -4.20 -1.28
CA LEU A 31 16.13 -2.89 -1.68
C LEU A 31 17.65 -2.89 -1.97
N GLY A 32 18.38 -3.90 -1.50
CA GLY A 32 19.80 -4.11 -1.80
C GLY A 32 20.09 -5.00 -3.02
N ALA A 33 19.08 -5.64 -3.60
CA ALA A 33 19.20 -6.57 -4.72
C ALA A 33 18.66 -6.00 -6.05
N VAL A 34 17.93 -4.88 -5.99
CA VAL A 34 17.35 -4.22 -7.17
C VAL A 34 18.02 -2.89 -7.47
N SER A 35 17.87 -2.42 -8.71
CA SER A 35 18.30 -1.07 -9.08
C SER A 35 17.43 0.00 -8.39
N TYR A 36 17.98 1.21 -8.26
CA TYR A 36 17.22 2.36 -7.75
C TYR A 36 15.93 2.62 -8.53
N ARG A 37 15.94 2.35 -9.84
CA ARG A 37 14.77 2.49 -10.70
C ARG A 37 13.66 1.52 -10.29
N GLU A 38 13.99 0.25 -10.12
CA GLU A 38 13.03 -0.78 -9.71
C GLU A 38 12.50 -0.52 -8.30
N ALA A 39 13.37 -0.14 -7.37
CA ALA A 39 12.96 0.24 -6.01
C ALA A 39 11.99 1.43 -6.02
N ARG A 40 12.23 2.43 -6.88
CA ARG A 40 11.35 3.59 -7.06
C ARG A 40 10.01 3.20 -7.68
N GLU A 41 10.01 2.36 -8.72
CA GLU A 41 8.77 1.88 -9.35
C GLU A 41 7.92 1.06 -8.38
N TRP A 42 8.56 0.19 -7.58
CA TRP A 42 7.88 -0.54 -6.50
C TRP A 42 7.27 0.40 -5.46
N PHE A 43 8.03 1.40 -5.00
CA PHE A 43 7.54 2.40 -4.05
C PHE A 43 6.35 3.16 -4.63
N ASP A 44 6.48 3.69 -5.85
CA ASP A 44 5.44 4.47 -6.52
C ASP A 44 4.16 3.64 -6.67
N ARG A 45 4.27 2.38 -7.09
CA ARG A 45 3.11 1.48 -7.21
C ARG A 45 2.37 1.32 -5.89
N ARG A 46 3.09 1.07 -4.78
CA ARG A 46 2.46 0.94 -3.46
C ARG A 46 1.86 2.24 -2.98
N PHE A 47 2.61 3.33 -3.11
CA PHE A 47 2.19 4.66 -2.67
C PHE A 47 0.91 5.10 -3.40
N LEU A 48 0.88 4.99 -4.72
CA LEU A 48 -0.26 5.41 -5.54
C LEU A 48 -1.49 4.52 -5.33
N CYS A 49 -1.33 3.20 -5.26
CA CYS A 49 -2.44 2.30 -4.92
C CYS A 49 -3.04 2.61 -3.54
N GLY A 50 -2.21 2.92 -2.54
CA GLY A 50 -2.66 3.33 -1.21
C GLY A 50 -3.44 4.66 -1.24
N ALA A 51 -2.93 5.64 -1.98
CA ALA A 51 -3.60 6.92 -2.16
C ALA A 51 -4.95 6.77 -2.90
N LEU A 52 -4.99 5.96 -3.96
CA LEU A 52 -6.22 5.64 -4.70
C LEU A 52 -7.28 4.99 -3.81
N ARG A 53 -6.90 4.01 -2.98
CA ARG A 53 -7.81 3.37 -2.00
C ARG A 53 -8.38 4.38 -1.00
N ARG A 54 -7.54 5.27 -0.47
CA ARG A 54 -7.95 6.27 0.54
C ARG A 54 -8.95 7.29 0.00
N HIS A 55 -8.91 7.57 -1.29
CA HIS A 55 -9.74 8.58 -1.94
C HIS A 55 -10.74 7.98 -2.96
N ASN A 56 -11.08 6.69 -2.81
CA ASN A 56 -12.09 5.98 -3.62
C ASN A 56 -11.86 6.10 -5.14
N GLY A 57 -10.61 6.11 -5.59
CA GLY A 57 -10.26 6.25 -7.00
C GLY A 57 -10.59 7.62 -7.62
N VAL A 58 -10.94 8.64 -6.83
CA VAL A 58 -11.21 10.00 -7.33
C VAL A 58 -9.89 10.70 -7.60
N LEU A 59 -9.40 10.62 -8.84
CA LEU A 59 -8.08 11.11 -9.25
C LEU A 59 -7.79 12.56 -8.87
N THR A 60 -8.78 13.45 -8.99
CA THR A 60 -8.65 14.87 -8.57
C THR A 60 -8.33 14.99 -7.08
N ARG A 61 -9.05 14.26 -6.23
CA ARG A 61 -8.81 14.26 -4.77
C ARG A 61 -7.46 13.64 -4.42
N VAL A 62 -7.07 12.58 -5.13
CA VAL A 62 -5.75 11.95 -4.95
C VAL A 62 -4.65 12.95 -5.29
N ALA A 63 -4.72 13.58 -6.45
CA ALA A 63 -3.73 14.55 -6.94
C ALA A 63 -3.56 15.73 -5.96
N GLU A 64 -4.66 16.30 -5.48
CA GLU A 64 -4.65 17.36 -4.47
C GLU A 64 -4.04 16.90 -3.14
N ALA A 65 -4.42 15.70 -2.68
CA ALA A 65 -3.95 15.17 -1.40
C ALA A 65 -2.46 14.82 -1.38
N ILE A 66 -1.90 14.33 -2.49
CA ILE A 66 -0.48 13.97 -2.59
C ILE A 66 0.39 15.08 -3.18
N GLY A 67 -0.20 16.24 -3.53
CA GLY A 67 0.51 17.38 -4.09
C GLY A 67 1.06 17.16 -5.50
N MET A 68 0.45 16.28 -6.29
CA MET A 68 0.85 16.01 -7.67
C MET A 68 -0.12 16.63 -8.67
N SER A 69 0.38 17.03 -9.84
CA SER A 69 -0.52 17.41 -10.93
C SER A 69 -1.30 16.20 -11.43
N ARG A 70 -2.58 16.39 -11.78
CA ARG A 70 -3.43 15.33 -12.36
C ARG A 70 -2.81 14.69 -13.61
N LYS A 71 -2.18 15.51 -14.47
CA LYS A 71 -1.52 15.04 -15.70
C LYS A 71 -0.33 14.13 -15.38
N TYR A 72 0.53 14.53 -14.44
CA TYR A 72 1.66 13.71 -14.03
C TYR A 72 1.20 12.41 -13.37
N LEU A 73 0.20 12.50 -12.50
CA LEU A 73 -0.38 11.33 -11.85
C LEU A 73 -0.95 10.35 -12.88
N TYR A 74 -1.70 10.83 -13.88
CA TYR A 74 -2.25 9.97 -14.93
C TYR A 74 -1.14 9.26 -15.72
N ALA A 75 -0.12 9.99 -16.19
CA ALA A 75 1.01 9.40 -16.89
C ALA A 75 1.79 8.40 -16.02
N ARG A 76 1.87 8.64 -14.70
CA ARG A 76 2.52 7.72 -13.77
C ARG A 76 1.71 6.44 -13.57
N LEU A 77 0.39 6.53 -13.49
CA LEU A 77 -0.50 5.37 -13.38
C LEU A 77 -0.48 4.51 -14.63
N GLU A 78 -0.51 5.13 -15.82
CA GLU A 78 -0.37 4.44 -17.10
C GLU A 78 0.97 3.72 -17.22
N HIS A 79 2.07 4.37 -16.83
CA HIS A 79 3.40 3.76 -16.84
C HIS A 79 3.53 2.56 -15.88
N LEU A 80 2.78 2.55 -14.79
CA LEU A 80 2.80 1.49 -13.78
C LEU A 80 1.69 0.44 -13.99
N ASP A 81 0.92 0.55 -15.08
CA ASP A 81 -0.22 -0.31 -15.41
C ASP A 81 -1.25 -0.40 -14.25
N ILE A 82 -1.58 0.75 -13.66
CA ILE A 82 -2.54 0.86 -12.56
C ILE A 82 -3.87 1.40 -13.09
N ASP A 83 -4.87 0.53 -13.15
CA ASP A 83 -6.24 0.91 -13.49
C ASP A 83 -6.95 1.56 -12.29
N VAL A 84 -7.35 2.82 -12.46
CA VAL A 84 -8.08 3.63 -11.46
C VAL A 84 -9.48 3.10 -11.21
N GLU A 85 -10.11 2.48 -12.21
CA GLU A 85 -11.51 2.01 -12.11
C GLU A 85 -11.66 0.92 -11.04
N ASN A 86 -10.62 0.10 -10.82
CA ASN A 86 -10.57 -0.89 -9.74
C ASN A 86 -10.68 -0.29 -8.33
N PHE A 87 -10.38 1.00 -8.16
CA PHE A 87 -10.40 1.69 -6.88
C PHE A 87 -11.67 2.52 -6.68
N ARG A 88 -12.50 2.65 -7.72
CA ARG A 88 -13.79 3.32 -7.64
C ARG A 88 -14.78 2.37 -6.97
N THR A 89 -14.96 2.51 -5.67
CA THR A 89 -16.07 1.87 -4.96
C THR A 89 -17.36 2.33 -5.64
N SER A 90 -18.01 1.40 -6.33
CA SER A 90 -19.23 1.65 -7.06
C SER A 90 -20.31 2.07 -6.08
N ASP A 91 -20.73 3.33 -6.16
CA ASP A 91 -22.05 3.78 -5.71
C ASP A 91 -23.11 3.24 -6.69
N ARG A 92 -23.12 1.92 -6.88
CA ARG A 92 -24.10 1.15 -7.67
C ARG A 92 -24.58 0.00 -6.79
N SER A 93 -25.44 0.32 -5.83
CA SER A 93 -26.43 -0.58 -5.23
C SER A 93 -27.65 0.23 -4.86
#